data_AF-A0A0R0C4R9-F1
#
_entry.id   AF-A0A0R0C4R9-F1
#
_cell.length_a   1.000
_cell.length_b   1.000
_cell.length_c   1.000
_cell.angle_alpha   90.00
_cell.angle_beta   90.00
_cell.angle_gamma   90.00
#
_symmetry.space_group_name_H-M   'P 1'
#
loop_
_entity.id
_entity.type
_entity.pdbx_description
1 polymer ?
#
loop_
_entity_poly.entity_id
_entity_poly.type
_entity_poly.pdbx_seq_one_letter_code
_entity_poly.pdbx_strand_id
1 'polypeptide(L)' 'MDLEGWEMPALRGAGGHIAKGRPKLAIAVYHNAEDLRLVYEFVTAFGHGYRTYLRHYTQGWSETVLFFC' A
#
# COMPACT_ATOMS: atom_id res chain seq x y z
N MET A 1 -1.90 6.57 -3.17
CA MET A 1 -1.46 5.96 -4.44
C MET A 1 -2.56 5.02 -4.85
N ASP A 2 -3.17 5.36 -5.97
CA ASP A 2 -4.33 4.70 -6.56
C ASP A 2 -4.03 4.72 -8.06
N LEU A 3 -3.81 3.55 -8.66
CA LEU A 3 -3.32 3.40 -10.03
C LEU A 3 -4.11 2.30 -10.77
N GLU A 4 -5.37 2.07 -10.41
CA GLU A 4 -6.26 1.17 -11.14
C GLU A 4 -5.66 -0.24 -11.33
N GLY A 5 -5.04 -0.80 -10.27
CA GLY A 5 -4.43 -2.14 -10.26
C GLY A 5 -2.93 -2.19 -10.55
N TRP A 6 -2.27 -1.04 -10.75
CA TRP A 6 -0.83 -0.94 -10.99
C TRP A 6 0.00 -0.60 -9.73
N GLU A 7 -0.56 -0.78 -8.55
CA GLU A 7 0.08 -0.44 -7.29
C GLU A 7 1.38 -1.22 -7.07
N MET A 8 1.37 -2.53 -7.31
CA MET A 8 2.54 -3.39 -7.09
C MET A 8 3.73 -3.05 -8.01
N PRO A 9 3.55 -2.90 -9.35
CA PRO A 9 4.60 -2.38 -10.22
C PRO A 9 5.16 -1.02 -9.76
N ALA A 10 4.28 -0.08 -9.36
CA ALA A 10 4.70 1.23 -8.89
C ALA A 10 5.49 1.16 -7.57
N LEU A 11 5.04 0.34 -6.61
CA LEU A 11 5.75 0.08 -5.35
C LEU A 11 7.14 -0.53 -5.59
N ARG A 12 7.26 -1.49 -6.52
CA ARG A 12 8.55 -2.08 -6.91
C ARG A 12 9.49 -1.02 -7.50
N GLY A 13 8.99 -0.17 -8.40
CA GLY A 13 9.76 0.94 -8.95
C GLY A 13 10.19 1.95 -7.87
N ALA A 14 9.34 2.20 -6.88
CA ALA A 14 9.61 3.09 -5.76
C ALA A 14 10.42 2.45 -4.61
N GLY A 15 10.78 1.16 -4.71
CA GLY A 15 11.37 0.40 -3.61
C GLY A 15 12.65 1.03 -3.03
N GLY A 16 13.49 1.63 -3.88
CA GLY A 16 14.68 2.35 -3.44
C GLY A 16 14.38 3.60 -2.58
N HIS A 17 13.28 4.30 -2.85
CA HIS A 17 12.83 5.43 -2.04
C HIS A 17 12.21 4.97 -0.72
N ILE A 18 11.44 3.89 -0.76
CA ILE A 18 10.81 3.31 0.45
C ILE A 18 11.92 2.87 1.42
N ALA A 19 12.87 2.06 0.94
CA ALA A 19 13.98 1.53 1.74
C ALA A 19 14.84 2.59 2.42
N LYS A 20 15.09 3.72 1.75
CA LYS A 20 15.98 4.78 2.25
C LYS A 20 15.25 5.80 3.10
N GLY A 21 14.01 6.14 2.72
CA GLY A 21 13.32 7.31 3.24
C GLY A 21 12.28 7.02 4.32
N ARG A 22 11.85 5.77 4.48
CA ARG A 22 10.70 5.40 5.33
C ARG A 22 9.51 6.38 5.16
N PRO A 23 9.06 6.66 3.92
CA PRO A 23 8.00 7.63 3.68
C PRO A 23 6.67 7.17 4.30
N LYS A 24 5.77 8.11 4.62
CA LYS A 24 4.38 7.75 4.89
C LYS A 24 3.72 7.31 3.60
N LEU A 25 2.99 6.21 3.64
CA LEU A 25 2.32 5.64 2.47
C LEU A 25 0.81 5.53 2.72
N ALA A 26 0.03 5.78 1.67
CA ALA A 26 -1.40 5.53 1.63
C ALA A 26 -1.68 4.89 0.28
N ILE A 27 -2.04 3.60 0.26
CA ILE A 27 -2.11 2.78 -0.95
C ILE A 27 -3.54 2.22 -1.08
N ALA A 28 -4.16 2.40 -2.24
CA ALA A 28 -5.42 1.76 -2.59
C ALA A 28 -5.21 0.25 -2.66
N VAL A 29 -6.11 -0.52 -2.05
CA VAL A 29 -6.02 -1.99 -1.96
C VAL A 29 -7.35 -2.65 -2.33
N TYR A 30 -8.09 -2.03 -3.26
CA TYR A 30 -9.43 -2.48 -3.67
C TYR A 30 -9.50 -2.92 -5.15
N HIS A 31 -8.46 -2.72 -5.96
CA HIS A 31 -8.50 -3.04 -7.39
C HIS A 31 -8.44 -4.54 -7.66
N ASN A 32 -7.63 -5.27 -6.89
CA ASN A 32 -7.57 -6.72 -6.90
C ASN A 32 -7.74 -7.27 -5.49
N ALA A 33 -8.34 -8.46 -5.39
CA ALA A 33 -8.57 -9.14 -4.12
C ALA A 33 -7.27 -9.42 -3.35
N GLU A 34 -6.14 -9.55 -4.04
CA GLU A 34 -4.82 -9.82 -3.44
C GLU A 34 -4.04 -8.56 -3.04
N ASP A 35 -4.46 -7.36 -3.47
CA ASP A 35 -3.69 -6.12 -3.26
C ASP A 35 -3.41 -5.88 -1.78
N LEU A 36 -4.41 -6.10 -0.91
CA LEU A 36 -4.27 -5.92 0.53
C LEU A 36 -3.08 -6.72 1.09
N ARG A 37 -2.98 -8.01 0.70
CA ARG A 37 -1.93 -8.91 1.18
C ARG A 37 -0.59 -8.56 0.57
N LEU A 38 -0.54 -8.40 -0.77
CA LEU A 38 0.71 -8.15 -1.49
C LEU A 38 1.35 -6.82 -1.13
N VAL A 39 0.55 -5.74 -1.01
CA VAL A 39 1.05 -4.42 -0.62
C VAL A 39 1.59 -4.46 0.81
N TYR A 40 0.87 -5.09 1.74
CA TYR A 40 1.31 -5.22 3.13
C TYR A 40 2.63 -5.99 3.23
N GLU A 41 2.71 -7.18 2.63
CA GLU A 41 3.92 -8.01 2.64
C GLU A 41 5.12 -7.26 2.03
N PHE A 42 4.92 -6.59 0.88
CA PHE A 42 5.98 -5.85 0.21
C PHE A 42 6.53 -4.69 1.04
N VAL A 43 5.65 -3.84 1.58
CA VAL A 43 6.08 -2.64 2.33
C VAL A 43 6.69 -3.01 3.70
N THR A 44 6.16 -4.04 4.37
CA THR A 44 6.68 -4.46 5.68
C THR A 44 8.02 -5.21 5.57
N ALA A 45 8.31 -5.85 4.43
CA ALA A 45 9.60 -6.51 4.18
C ALA A 45 10.81 -5.57 4.26
N PHE A 46 10.62 -4.25 4.11
CA PHE A 46 11.68 -3.27 4.33
C PHE A 46 12.08 -3.09 5.81
N GLY A 47 11.36 -3.70 6.76
CA GLY A 47 11.76 -3.74 8.17
C GLY A 47 11.62 -2.42 8.92
N HIS A 48 10.87 -1.47 8.38
CA HIS A 48 10.75 -0.11 8.93
C HIS A 48 9.88 0.03 10.20
N GLY A 49 9.19 -1.03 10.61
CA GLY A 49 8.32 -1.00 11.79
C GLY A 49 7.16 0.00 11.68
N TYR A 50 6.59 0.18 10.48
CA TYR A 50 5.44 1.06 10.27
C TYR A 50 4.26 0.70 11.17
N ARG A 51 3.57 1.73 11.68
CA ARG A 51 2.21 1.56 12.19
C ARG A 51 1.27 1.51 10.99
N THR A 52 0.61 0.36 10.82
CA THR A 52 -0.28 0.10 9.69
C THR A 52 -1.74 0.26 10.06
N TYR A 53 -2.53 0.89 9.19
CA TYR A 53 -3.98 1.06 9.38
C TYR A 53 -4.71 0.80 8.08
N LEU A 54 -5.87 0.16 8.16
CA LEU A 54 -6.78 -0.01 7.03
C LEU A 54 -8.01 0.86 7.25
N ARG A 55 -8.45 1.60 6.23
CA ARG A 55 -9.69 2.36 6.27
C ARG A 55 -10.47 2.21 4.97
N HIS A 56 -11.78 2.12 5.11
CA HIS A 56 -12.73 2.06 3.99
C HIS A 56 -13.61 3.31 4.03
N TYR A 57 -13.84 3.93 2.87
CA TYR A 57 -14.48 5.25 2.79
C TYR A 57 -15.84 5.27 2.07
N THR A 58 -16.29 4.16 1.48
CA THR A 58 -17.58 4.11 0.80
C THR A 58 -18.51 3.07 1.45
N GLN A 59 -19.66 2.82 0.81
CA GLN A 59 -20.52 1.67 1.11
C GLN A 59 -20.38 0.58 0.03
N GLY A 60 -19.51 0.80 -0.95
CA GLY A 60 -19.25 -0.12 -2.06
C GLY A 60 -18.01 -0.97 -1.78
N TRP A 61 -17.42 -1.51 -2.84
CA TRP A 61 -16.18 -2.30 -2.75
C TRP A 61 -14.91 -1.44 -2.94
N SER A 62 -15.05 -0.24 -3.52
CA SER A 62 -13.93 0.67 -3.78
C SER A 62 -13.57 1.54 -2.58
N GLU A 63 -12.46 2.28 -2.69
CA GLU A 63 -11.99 3.23 -1.67
C GLU A 63 -11.59 2.56 -0.34
N THR A 64 -10.98 1.37 -0.43
CA THR A 64 -10.25 0.74 0.69
C THR A 64 -8.77 1.10 0.60
N VAL A 65 -8.24 1.77 1.62
CA VAL A 65 -6.87 2.31 1.63
C VAL A 65 -6.07 1.78 2.83
N LEU A 66 -4.87 1.28 2.55
CA LEU A 66 -3.89 0.83 3.54
C LEU A 66 -2.83 1.91 3.77
N PHE A 67 -2.66 2.31 5.02
CA PHE A 67 -1.76 3.36 5.46
C PHE A 67 -0.55 2.80 6.21
N PHE A 68 0.63 3.41 6.02
CA PHE A 68 1.87 3.10 6.71
C PHE A 68 2.50 4.38 7.25
N CYS A 69 2.69 4.48 8.58
CA CYS A 69 3.17 5.67 9.30
C CYS A 69 4.33 5.36 10.26
#